data_AF-A0A941SJH9-F1
#
_entry.id   AF-A0A941SJH9-F1
#
_cell.length_a   1.000
_cell.length_b   1.000
_cell.length_c   1.000
_cell.angle_alpha   90.00
_cell.angle_beta   90.00
_cell.angle_gamma   90.00
#
_symmetry.space_group_name_H-M   'P 1'
#
loop_
_entity.id
_entity.type
_entity.pdbx_description
1 polymer ?
#
loop_
_entity_poly.entity_id
_entity_poly.type
_entity_poly.pdbx_seq_one_letter_code
_entity_poly.pdbx_strand_id
1 'polypeptide(L)'
;GAGAGNTPLEVFAAVCERMGIETGVDLFKLMDVAEDVIVPMMDHMVRVDRESLTLGYAGIYSTFVLHAKRAAARFGVPARDILVELGRKKMIGGQEDMIEDTAMTMAKERGLMKDVTRAV
;
A
#
# COMPACT_ATOMS: atom_id res chain seq x y z
N GLY A 1 1.88 -8.14 4.68
CA GLY A 1 1.63 -8.11 3.22
C GLY A 1 1.68 -6.67 2.73
N ALA A 2 1.76 -6.43 1.41
CA ALA A 2 1.76 -5.09 0.85
C ALA A 2 0.34 -4.47 0.82
N GLY A 3 0.23 -3.14 0.73
CA GLY A 3 -1.06 -2.44 0.70
C GLY A 3 -1.95 -2.73 1.91
N ALA A 4 -3.20 -3.14 1.67
CA ALA A 4 -4.15 -3.54 2.71
C ALA A 4 -3.90 -4.95 3.27
N GLY A 5 -2.88 -5.66 2.78
CA GLY A 5 -2.58 -7.05 3.13
C GLY A 5 -3.04 -8.04 2.07
N ASN A 6 -2.66 -9.29 2.29
CA ASN A 6 -3.20 -10.43 1.54
C ASN A 6 -4.51 -10.88 2.22
N THR A 7 -5.19 -11.85 1.62
CA THR A 7 -6.22 -12.61 2.33
C THR A 7 -5.64 -13.16 3.64
N PRO A 8 -6.19 -12.78 4.81
CA PRO A 8 -5.72 -13.30 6.08
C PRO A 8 -5.98 -14.81 6.15
N LEU A 9 -4.94 -15.61 6.39
CA LEU A 9 -5.02 -17.06 6.24
C LEU A 9 -5.93 -17.67 7.30
N GLU A 10 -5.86 -17.16 8.54
CA GLU A 10 -6.69 -17.56 9.67
C GLU A 10 -8.16 -17.30 9.42
N VAL A 11 -8.49 -16.16 8.81
CA VAL A 11 -9.87 -15.81 8.42
C VAL A 11 -10.35 -16.72 7.29
N PHE A 12 -9.51 -16.95 6.27
CA PHE A 12 -9.84 -17.84 5.16
C PHE A 12 -10.08 -19.28 5.64
N ALA A 13 -9.19 -19.82 6.48
CA ALA A 13 -9.31 -21.14 7.06
C ALA A 13 -10.59 -21.29 7.88
N ALA A 14 -10.94 -20.28 8.69
CA ALA A 14 -12.18 -20.28 9.46
C ALA A 14 -13.43 -20.36 8.58
N VAL A 15 -13.45 -19.62 7.46
CA VAL A 15 -14.56 -19.67 6.50
C VAL A 15 -14.63 -21.05 5.83
N CYS A 16 -13.49 -21.60 5.39
CA CYS A 16 -13.44 -22.94 4.81
C CYS A 16 -13.98 -24.02 5.76
N GLU A 17 -13.57 -24.00 7.04
CA GLU A 17 -14.06 -24.94 8.04
C GLU A 17 -15.58 -24.86 8.23
N ARG A 18 -16.12 -23.63 8.29
CA ARG A 18 -17.58 -23.39 8.37
C ARG A 18 -18.34 -23.83 7.12
N MET A 19 -17.67 -23.88 5.98
CA MET A 19 -18.23 -24.35 4.71
C MET A 19 -18.00 -25.86 4.47
N GLY A 20 -17.31 -26.56 5.37
CA GLY A 20 -16.95 -27.98 5.19
C GLY A 20 -15.88 -28.20 4.11
N ILE A 21 -15.08 -27.19 3.81
CA ILE A 21 -13.95 -27.27 2.86
C ILE A 21 -12.70 -27.65 3.62
N GLU A 22 -12.14 -28.82 3.32
CA GLU A 22 -10.91 -29.30 3.96
C GLU A 22 -9.68 -28.56 3.39
N THR A 23 -8.91 -27.92 4.27
CA THR A 23 -7.68 -27.18 3.92
C THR A 23 -6.41 -27.89 4.38
N GLY A 24 -6.52 -28.86 5.30
CA GLY A 24 -5.38 -29.51 5.97
C GLY A 24 -4.65 -28.62 6.98
N VAL A 25 -5.19 -27.45 7.31
CA VAL A 25 -4.61 -26.49 8.26
C VAL A 25 -5.38 -26.53 9.58
N ASP A 26 -4.65 -26.54 10.70
CA ASP A 26 -5.23 -26.43 12.04
C ASP A 26 -5.60 -24.96 12.32
N LEU A 27 -6.91 -24.66 12.35
CA LEU A 27 -7.43 -23.30 12.50
C LEU A 27 -6.97 -22.65 13.80
N PHE A 28 -7.05 -23.36 14.93
CA PHE A 28 -6.72 -22.77 16.22
C PHE A 28 -5.23 -22.49 16.36
N LYS A 29 -4.37 -23.40 15.91
CA LYS A 29 -2.92 -23.12 15.87
C LYS A 29 -2.58 -21.94 14.96
N LEU A 30 -3.32 -21.78 13.87
CA LEU A 30 -3.10 -20.66 12.95
C LEU A 30 -3.52 -19.32 13.58
N MET A 31 -4.61 -19.29 14.34
CA MET A 31 -5.02 -18.12 15.13
C MET A 31 -3.96 -17.75 16.17
N ASP A 32 -3.44 -18.72 16.91
CA ASP A 32 -2.39 -18.50 17.92
C ASP A 32 -1.13 -17.92 17.27
N VAL A 33 -0.69 -18.48 16.13
CA VAL A 33 0.49 -17.94 15.41
C VAL A 33 0.23 -16.52 14.89
N ALA A 34 -0.97 -16.24 14.37
CA ALA A 34 -1.31 -14.91 13.87
C ALA A 34 -1.23 -13.85 14.99
N GLU A 35 -1.85 -14.12 16.15
CA GLU A 35 -1.93 -13.16 17.26
C GLU A 35 -0.63 -13.08 18.07
N ASP A 36 -0.06 -14.22 18.47
CA ASP A 36 1.05 -14.24 19.44
C ASP A 36 2.43 -14.07 18.79
N VAL A 37 2.55 -14.33 17.48
CA VAL A 37 3.83 -14.27 16.76
C VAL A 37 3.80 -13.18 15.69
N ILE A 38 2.83 -13.21 14.78
CA ILE A 38 2.86 -12.34 13.60
C ILE A 38 2.51 -10.88 13.95
N VAL A 39 1.46 -10.62 14.74
CA VAL A 39 1.08 -9.26 15.12
C VAL A 39 2.22 -8.52 15.85
N PRO A 40 2.92 -9.11 16.84
CA PRO A 40 4.06 -8.46 17.50
C PRO A 40 5.25 -8.15 16.58
N MET A 41 5.41 -8.90 15.47
CA MET A 41 6.48 -8.67 14.49
C MET A 41 6.15 -7.55 13.49
N MET A 42 4.92 -7.02 13.47
CA MET A 42 4.54 -5.99 12.51
C MET A 42 5.04 -4.61 12.93
N ASP A 43 5.82 -3.95 12.05
CA ASP A 43 6.20 -2.53 12.24
C ASP A 43 4.98 -1.59 12.26
N HIS A 44 3.93 -1.97 11.54
CA HIS A 44 2.67 -1.24 11.46
C HIS A 44 1.52 -2.20 11.17
N MET A 45 0.35 -1.89 11.72
CA MET A 45 -0.84 -2.69 11.51
C MET A 45 -1.29 -2.65 10.04
N VAL A 46 -1.34 -3.82 9.40
CA VAL A 46 -1.84 -3.98 8.03
C VAL A 46 -3.36 -4.00 8.06
N ARG A 47 -3.99 -3.00 7.45
CA ARG A 47 -5.46 -2.86 7.37
C ARG A 47 -5.87 -2.03 6.17
N VAL A 48 -7.17 -2.04 5.86
CA VAL A 48 -7.76 -1.10 4.91
C VAL A 48 -7.80 0.31 5.54
N ASP A 49 -6.84 1.14 5.13
CA ASP A 49 -6.79 2.58 5.38
C ASP A 49 -7.14 3.37 4.09
N ARG A 50 -7.06 4.71 4.14
CA ARG A 50 -7.40 5.57 2.99
C ARG A 50 -6.47 5.31 1.80
N GLU A 51 -5.17 5.17 2.04
CA GLU A 51 -4.19 5.01 0.96
C GLU A 51 -4.26 3.63 0.33
N SER A 52 -4.42 2.57 1.12
CA SER A 52 -4.58 1.21 0.62
C SER A 52 -5.92 0.97 -0.09
N LEU A 53 -7.00 1.63 0.35
CA LEU A 53 -8.25 1.65 -0.42
C LEU A 53 -8.07 2.35 -1.78
N THR A 54 -7.28 3.43 -1.81
CA THR A 54 -6.97 4.14 -3.07
C THR A 54 -6.24 3.24 -4.06
N LEU A 55 -5.32 2.38 -3.61
CA LEU A 55 -4.66 1.39 -4.48
C LEU A 55 -5.66 0.50 -5.20
N GLY A 56 -6.59 -0.11 -4.43
CA GLY A 56 -7.59 -1.01 -4.98
C GLY A 56 -8.51 -0.29 -5.96
N TYR A 57 -8.92 0.94 -5.64
CA TYR A 57 -9.72 1.78 -6.52
C TYR A 57 -8.99 2.17 -7.81
N ALA A 58 -7.71 2.53 -7.72
CA ALA A 58 -6.90 2.98 -8.86
C ALA A 58 -6.29 1.82 -9.68
N GLY A 59 -6.42 0.57 -9.21
CA GLY A 59 -5.84 -0.61 -9.88
C GLY A 59 -4.31 -0.63 -9.87
N ILE A 60 -3.68 -0.10 -8.83
CA ILE A 60 -2.22 0.02 -8.72
C ILE A 60 -1.60 -1.10 -7.87
N TYR A 61 -0.38 -1.48 -8.24
CA TYR A 61 0.41 -2.50 -7.56
C TYR A 61 0.64 -2.16 -6.09
N SER A 62 0.36 -3.12 -5.20
CA SER A 62 0.19 -2.85 -3.76
C SER A 62 1.47 -2.43 -3.03
N THR A 63 2.65 -2.74 -3.58
CA THR A 63 3.94 -2.30 -3.01
C THR A 63 4.14 -0.79 -3.14
N PHE A 64 3.41 -0.11 -4.03
CA PHE A 64 3.60 1.32 -4.30
C PHE A 64 3.20 2.22 -3.13
N VAL A 65 2.35 1.76 -2.20
CA VAL A 65 1.86 2.62 -1.09
C VAL A 65 2.98 3.17 -0.23
N LEU A 66 3.96 2.36 0.13
CA LEU A 66 5.03 2.84 1.01
C LEU A 66 5.90 3.89 0.30
N HIS A 67 6.18 3.67 -0.98
CA HIS A 67 6.90 4.62 -1.82
C HIS A 67 6.12 5.91 -2.04
N ALA A 68 4.81 5.82 -2.32
CA ALA A 68 3.94 6.98 -2.49
C ALA A 68 3.82 7.81 -1.19
N LYS A 69 3.74 7.15 -0.01
CA LYS A 69 3.76 7.85 1.29
C LYS A 69 5.08 8.59 1.52
N ARG A 70 6.22 8.00 1.16
CA ARG A 70 7.54 8.66 1.23
C ARG A 70 7.65 9.84 0.27
N ALA A 71 7.23 9.67 -0.99
CA ALA A 71 7.22 10.73 -1.99
C ALA A 71 6.27 11.88 -1.59
N ALA A 72 5.11 11.55 -1.02
CA ALA A 72 4.17 12.53 -0.50
C ALA A 72 4.79 13.40 0.61
N ALA A 73 5.47 12.77 1.58
CA ALA A 73 6.18 13.49 2.63
C ALA A 73 7.31 14.38 2.08
N ARG A 74 8.02 13.91 1.05
CA ARG A 74 9.13 14.64 0.42
C ARG A 74 8.69 15.83 -0.43
N PHE A 75 7.62 15.70 -1.20
CA PHE A 75 7.20 16.68 -2.21
C PHE A 75 5.96 17.49 -1.82
N GLY A 76 5.33 17.18 -0.68
CA GLY A 76 4.13 17.89 -0.20
C GLY A 76 2.86 17.59 -1.00
N VAL A 77 2.88 16.58 -1.87
CA VAL A 77 1.72 16.15 -2.66
C VAL A 77 1.02 15.00 -1.93
N PRO A 78 -0.32 15.01 -1.78
CA PRO A 78 -1.03 13.91 -1.12
C PRO A 78 -0.77 12.56 -1.80
N ALA A 79 -0.47 11.52 -1.01
CA ALA A 79 -0.19 10.18 -1.53
C ALA A 79 -1.33 9.61 -2.40
N ARG A 80 -2.59 9.90 -2.04
CA ARG A 80 -3.77 9.54 -2.83
C ARG A 80 -3.68 10.06 -4.27
N ASP A 81 -3.32 11.33 -4.43
CA ASP A 81 -3.30 11.97 -5.73
C ASP A 81 -2.18 11.36 -6.60
N ILE A 82 -1.03 11.06 -5.99
CA ILE A 82 0.08 10.34 -6.65
C ILE A 82 -0.38 8.96 -7.12
N LEU A 83 -1.05 8.18 -6.25
CA LEU A 83 -1.52 6.84 -6.58
C LEU A 83 -2.56 6.83 -7.71
N VAL A 84 -3.49 7.80 -7.71
CA VAL A 84 -4.49 7.94 -8.79
C VAL A 84 -3.81 8.28 -10.11
N GLU A 85 -2.82 9.17 -10.10
CA GLU A 85 -2.09 9.54 -11.31
C GLU A 85 -1.26 8.39 -11.88
N LEU A 86 -0.61 7.59 -11.01
CA LEU A 86 0.07 6.37 -11.43
C LEU A 86 -0.91 5.37 -12.06
N GLY A 87 -2.12 5.25 -11.51
CA GLY A 87 -3.22 4.43 -12.07
C GLY A 87 -3.62 4.90 -13.46
N ARG A 88 -3.79 6.21 -13.64
CA ARG A 88 -4.07 6.83 -14.95
C ARG A 88 -2.97 6.53 -15.97
N LYS A 89 -1.70 6.51 -15.52
CA LYS A 89 -0.52 6.18 -16.34
C LYS A 89 -0.33 4.67 -16.58
N LYS A 90 -1.17 3.80 -16.01
CA LYS A 90 -1.12 2.34 -16.13
C LYS A 90 0.23 1.75 -15.72
N MET A 91 0.80 2.27 -14.64
CA MET A 91 2.06 1.77 -14.09
C MET A 91 1.90 0.33 -13.57
N ILE A 92 2.93 -0.48 -13.76
CA ILE A 92 2.99 -1.88 -13.34
C ILE A 92 4.07 -2.07 -12.26
N GLY A 93 4.05 -3.21 -11.56
CA GLY A 93 5.07 -3.54 -10.56
C GLY A 93 6.49 -3.51 -11.17
N GLY A 94 7.47 -3.04 -10.40
CA GLY A 94 8.84 -2.81 -10.88
C GLY A 94 9.12 -1.40 -11.41
N GLN A 95 8.12 -0.50 -11.40
CA GLN A 95 8.24 0.90 -11.81
C GLN A 95 8.17 1.87 -10.61
N GLU A 96 8.75 1.47 -9.47
CA GLU A 96 8.70 2.25 -8.23
C GLU A 96 9.44 3.60 -8.33
N ASP A 97 10.39 3.72 -9.24
CA ASP A 97 11.12 4.95 -9.57
C ASP A 97 10.19 6.06 -10.10
N MET A 98 9.19 5.69 -10.91
CA MET A 98 8.21 6.62 -11.51
C MET A 98 7.32 7.34 -10.47
N ILE A 99 7.28 6.82 -9.24
CA ILE A 99 6.50 7.39 -8.14
C ILE A 99 7.09 8.74 -7.72
N GLU A 100 8.41 8.83 -7.58
CA GLU A 100 9.08 10.08 -7.22
C GLU A 100 8.97 11.11 -8.34
N ASP A 101 9.16 10.69 -9.59
CA ASP A 101 9.03 11.57 -10.76
C ASP A 101 7.61 12.13 -10.91
N THR A 102 6.60 11.30 -10.68
CA THR A 102 5.21 11.73 -10.70
C THR A 102 4.94 12.71 -9.57
N ALA A 103 5.39 12.43 -8.35
CA ALA A 103 5.22 13.33 -7.21
C ALA A 103 5.93 14.68 -7.44
N MET A 104 7.15 14.66 -7.98
CA MET A 104 7.91 15.87 -8.31
C MET A 104 7.22 16.70 -9.39
N THR A 105 6.72 16.05 -10.44
CA THR A 105 5.96 16.72 -11.52
C THR A 105 4.72 17.41 -10.97
N MET A 106 3.93 16.70 -10.17
CA MET A 106 2.73 17.25 -9.52
C MET A 106 3.07 18.39 -8.55
N ALA A 107 4.19 18.30 -7.83
CA ALA A 107 4.63 19.37 -6.92
C ALA A 107 5.01 20.64 -7.68
N LYS A 108 5.68 20.52 -8.83
CA LYS A 108 6.00 21.65 -9.72
C LYS A 108 4.71 22.31 -10.25
N GLU A 109 3.77 21.50 -10.75
CA GLU A 109 2.48 22.00 -11.26
C GLU A 109 1.65 22.73 -10.17
N ARG A 110 1.80 22.32 -8.90
CA ARG A 110 1.13 22.93 -7.74
C ARG A 110 1.91 24.10 -7.13
N GLY A 111 3.07 24.46 -7.66
CA GLY A 111 3.92 25.53 -7.11
C GLY A 111 4.50 25.21 -5.72
N LEU A 112 4.58 23.93 -5.35
CA LEU A 112 5.10 23.47 -4.05
C LEU A 112 6.64 23.41 -4.04
N MET A 113 7.27 23.43 -5.21
CA MET A 113 8.72 23.52 -5.34
C MET A 113 9.14 24.98 -5.50
N LYS A 114 10.07 25.44 -4.66
CA LYS A 114 10.72 26.75 -4.86
C LYS A 114 11.68 26.63 -6.05
N ASP A 115 11.56 27.52 -7.03
CA ASP A 115 12.54 27.64 -8.11
C ASP A 115 13.94 27.82 -7.52
N VAL A 116 14.85 26.91 -7.88
CA VAL A 116 16.27 27.00 -7.55
C VAL A 116 16.90 28.27 -8.16
N THR A 117 16.22 28.88 -9.12
CA THR A 117 16.66 30.05 -9.90
C THR A 117 16.54 31.40 -9.17
N ARG A 118 16.00 31.46 -7.95
CA ARG A 118 15.88 32.73 -7.17
C ARG A 118 17.00 32.96 -6.15
N ALA A 119 18.02 32.11 -6.14
CA ALA A 119 19.20 32.27 -5.29
C ALA A 119 20.45 32.52 -6.16
N VAL A 120 20.47 33.62 -6.91
CA VAL A 120 21.68 34.26 -7.44
C VAL A 120 21.47 35.78 -7.38
#